data_AF-A0A4Y7T1Z8-F1
#
_entry.id   AF-A0A4Y7T1Z8-F1
#
_cell.length_a   1.000
_cell.length_b   1.000
_cell.length_c   1.000
_cell.angle_alpha   90.00
_cell.angle_beta   90.00
_cell.angle_gamma   90.00
#
_symmetry.space_group_name_H-M   'P 1'
#
loop_
_entity.id
_entity.type
_entity.pdbx_description
1 polymer ?
#
loop_
_entity_poly.entity_id
_entity_poly.type
_entity_poly.pdbx_seq_one_letter_code
_entity_poly.pdbx_strand_id
1 'polypeptide(L)'
;MVLVGWPMINAYSTTHRSSQQLRDGVYISMPAGFAFNRYSSLVSGKLVKLAGMNPRKATVGEMDRRDPRFVHTAFFTEKGYPVLTWRVALSLLATPEEEAQAKQSEESLRALAKAWSCNHCHDFLEASEAESQTFILEHLRSRHGIAAPKILRDYFLNERCRHTYEVPSEIAIPDRNMELFKCKCTRCHQAVVEKRRFTAEGIQEHFAWVYNRDPVLGVDFVVSRTAMLME
;
A
#
# COMPACT_ATOMS: atom_id res chain seq x y z
N MET A 1 23.02 7.96 -19.64
CA MET A 1 22.20 8.82 -18.77
C MET A 1 20.96 8.03 -18.37
N VAL A 2 20.98 7.43 -17.18
CA VAL A 2 19.91 6.56 -16.67
C VAL A 2 18.82 7.46 -16.07
N LEU A 3 17.62 7.39 -16.62
CA LEU A 3 16.52 8.32 -16.35
C LEU A 3 15.90 8.02 -14.98
N VAL A 4 16.02 8.97 -14.06
CA VAL A 4 15.52 8.91 -12.67
C VAL A 4 14.13 9.56 -12.62
N GLY A 5 13.09 8.76 -12.33
CA GLY A 5 11.71 9.21 -12.22
C GLY A 5 10.72 8.05 -12.40
N TRP A 6 9.44 8.26 -12.04
CA TRP A 6 8.27 7.34 -12.06
C TRP A 6 8.38 6.04 -12.88
N PRO A 7 8.87 6.03 -14.13
CA PRO A 7 9.12 4.81 -14.89
C PRO A 7 9.88 3.68 -14.18
N MET A 8 10.80 3.93 -13.24
CA MET A 8 11.64 2.83 -12.72
C MET A 8 11.05 1.99 -11.58
N ILE A 9 10.15 2.52 -10.75
CA ILE A 9 9.76 1.81 -9.51
C ILE A 9 8.74 0.70 -9.78
N ASN A 10 7.92 0.82 -10.84
CA ASN A 10 6.96 -0.22 -11.21
C ASN A 10 6.72 -0.35 -12.73
N ALA A 11 7.27 0.55 -13.56
CA ALA A 11 7.04 0.51 -15.01
C ALA A 11 8.05 -0.37 -15.76
N TYR A 12 8.92 -1.10 -15.08
CA TYR A 12 9.73 -2.13 -15.70
C TYR A 12 9.66 -3.45 -14.93
N SER A 13 9.32 -4.54 -15.63
CA SER A 13 9.56 -5.88 -15.12
C SER A 13 10.95 -6.35 -15.56
N THR A 14 11.64 -7.07 -14.68
CA THR A 14 12.94 -7.66 -14.98
C THR A 14 12.71 -9.02 -15.62
N THR A 15 13.02 -9.17 -16.90
CA THR A 15 12.79 -10.43 -17.61
C THR A 15 13.84 -11.48 -17.27
N HIS A 16 15.04 -11.07 -16.87
CA HIS A 16 16.11 -11.96 -16.42
C HIS A 16 17.07 -11.22 -15.47
N ARG A 17 18.05 -11.93 -14.92
CA ARG A 17 19.13 -11.34 -14.15
C ARG A 17 20.45 -11.61 -14.88
N SER A 18 21.31 -10.60 -14.98
CA SER A 18 22.67 -10.74 -15.51
C SER A 18 23.67 -10.72 -14.36
N SER A 19 24.77 -11.46 -14.51
CA SER A 19 25.90 -11.36 -13.58
C SER A 19 26.80 -10.21 -14.05
N GLN A 20 27.00 -9.20 -13.20
CA GLN A 20 27.93 -8.11 -13.48
C GLN A 20 29.11 -8.19 -12.51
N GLN A 21 30.32 -8.17 -13.06
CA GLN A 21 31.53 -8.15 -12.24
C GLN A 21 31.72 -6.75 -11.65
N LEU A 22 31.68 -6.64 -10.32
CA LEU A 22 31.91 -5.37 -9.63
C LEU A 22 33.41 -5.09 -9.44
N ARG A 23 34.17 -6.15 -9.16
CA ARG A 23 35.64 -6.19 -9.06
C ARG A 23 36.13 -7.62 -9.29
N ASP A 24 37.44 -7.81 -9.40
CA ASP A 24 38.03 -9.13 -9.64
C ASP A 24 37.52 -10.19 -8.66
N GLY A 25 36.94 -11.26 -9.22
CA GLY A 25 36.34 -12.36 -8.47
C GLY A 25 34.99 -12.08 -7.79
N VAL A 26 34.47 -10.84 -7.81
CA VAL A 26 33.19 -10.50 -7.16
C VAL A 26 32.14 -10.13 -8.19
N TYR A 27 31.13 -10.99 -8.29
CA TYR A 27 30.00 -10.83 -9.18
C TYR A 27 28.74 -10.51 -8.39
N ILE A 28 27.97 -9.54 -8.88
CA ILE A 28 26.67 -9.19 -8.33
C ILE A 28 25.58 -9.53 -9.34
N SER A 29 24.50 -10.12 -8.86
CA SER A 29 23.32 -10.39 -9.66
C SER A 29 22.56 -9.09 -9.86
N MET A 30 22.60 -8.58 -11.08
CA MET A 30 21.90 -7.36 -11.48
C MET A 30 20.64 -7.73 -12.25
N PRO A 31 19.51 -7.05 -12.00
CA PRO A 31 18.36 -7.18 -12.87
C PRO A 31 18.69 -6.72 -14.30
N ALA A 32 18.26 -7.49 -15.29
CA ALA A 32 18.51 -7.23 -16.71
C ALA A 32 17.24 -7.45 -17.55
N GLY A 33 17.26 -6.94 -18.79
CA GLY A 33 16.13 -7.02 -19.69
C GLY A 33 14.86 -6.38 -19.12
N PHE A 34 14.90 -5.06 -18.93
CA PHE A 34 13.77 -4.29 -18.45
C PHE A 34 12.69 -4.21 -19.54
N ALA A 35 11.50 -4.71 -19.26
CA ALA A 35 10.34 -4.60 -20.15
C ALA A 35 9.34 -3.59 -19.57
N PHE A 36 8.85 -2.66 -20.40
CA PHE A 36 7.90 -1.65 -19.95
C PHE A 36 6.58 -2.28 -19.48
N ASN A 37 6.27 -2.16 -18.20
CA ASN A 37 5.02 -2.60 -17.60
C ASN A 37 3.91 -1.58 -17.89
N ARG A 38 3.22 -1.79 -19.02
CA ARG A 38 2.10 -0.96 -19.48
C ARG A 38 0.99 -0.84 -18.43
N TYR A 39 0.69 -1.93 -17.73
CA TYR A 39 -0.38 -1.93 -16.72
C TYR A 39 -0.04 -1.01 -15.55
N SER A 40 1.13 -1.19 -14.93
CA SER A 40 1.57 -0.34 -13.83
C SER A 40 1.75 1.12 -14.24
N SER A 41 2.15 1.39 -15.49
CA SER A 41 2.17 2.77 -16.01
C SER A 41 0.77 3.38 -16.13
N LEU A 42 -0.23 2.61 -16.56
CA LEU A 42 -1.62 3.06 -16.63
C LEU A 42 -2.19 3.33 -15.23
N VAL A 43 -1.95 2.42 -14.28
CA VAL A 43 -2.39 2.59 -12.88
C VAL A 43 -1.72 3.82 -12.27
N SER A 44 -0.40 3.97 -12.42
CA SER A 44 0.34 5.18 -12.00
C SER A 44 -0.31 6.46 -12.54
N GLY A 45 -0.62 6.50 -13.84
CA GLY A 45 -1.26 7.66 -14.46
C GLY A 45 -2.63 7.97 -13.86
N LYS A 46 -3.42 6.93 -13.53
CA LYS A 46 -4.70 7.09 -12.82
C LYS A 46 -4.50 7.62 -11.40
N LEU A 47 -3.55 7.08 -10.63
CA LEU A 47 -3.22 7.58 -9.28
C LEU A 47 -2.89 9.06 -9.29
N VAL A 48 -1.98 9.48 -10.18
CA VAL A 48 -1.52 10.86 -10.27
C VAL A 48 -2.69 11.78 -10.64
N LYS A 49 -3.57 11.34 -11.55
CA LYS A 49 -4.77 12.09 -11.91
C LYS A 49 -5.75 12.20 -10.74
N LEU A 50 -5.98 11.12 -10.00
CA LEU A 50 -6.83 11.10 -8.81
C LEU A 50 -6.26 11.97 -7.68
N ALA A 51 -4.93 12.04 -7.55
CA ALA A 51 -4.25 12.98 -6.69
C ALA A 51 -4.32 14.44 -7.19
N GLY A 52 -5.08 14.75 -8.25
CA GLY A 52 -5.21 16.11 -8.79
C GLY A 52 -3.90 16.67 -9.36
N MET A 53 -3.04 15.80 -9.90
CA MET A 53 -1.76 16.17 -10.49
C MET A 53 -1.73 15.82 -11.99
N ASN A 54 -0.81 16.43 -12.74
CA ASN A 54 -0.65 16.14 -14.17
C ASN A 54 0.23 14.90 -14.37
N PRO A 55 -0.27 13.77 -14.91
CA PRO A 55 0.49 12.53 -15.08
C PRO A 55 1.71 12.66 -16.01
N ARG A 56 1.79 13.71 -16.84
CA ARG A 56 2.96 13.96 -17.71
C ARG A 56 4.06 14.78 -17.04
N LYS A 57 3.78 15.43 -15.91
CA LYS A 57 4.71 16.34 -15.22
C LYS A 57 5.04 15.91 -13.80
N ALA A 58 4.12 15.18 -13.14
CA ALA A 58 4.29 14.76 -11.77
C ALA A 58 5.53 13.87 -11.60
N THR A 59 6.31 14.18 -10.58
CA THR A 59 7.50 13.43 -10.17
C THR A 59 7.21 12.56 -8.95
N VAL A 60 8.06 11.57 -8.68
CA VAL A 60 7.90 10.68 -7.52
C VAL A 60 8.01 11.50 -6.25
N GLY A 61 9.00 12.41 -6.19
CA GLY A 61 9.19 13.30 -5.06
C GLY A 61 8.00 14.23 -4.79
N GLU A 62 7.24 14.65 -5.81
CA GLU A 62 6.02 15.42 -5.59
C GLU A 62 4.88 14.58 -5.02
N MET A 63 4.71 13.34 -5.50
CA MET A 63 3.70 12.42 -4.95
C MET A 63 4.07 11.96 -3.54
N ASP A 64 5.37 11.80 -3.23
CA ASP A 64 5.87 11.59 -1.87
C ASP A 64 5.60 12.76 -0.95
N ARG A 65 5.86 13.98 -1.44
CA ARG A 65 5.63 15.20 -0.67
C ARG A 65 4.15 15.44 -0.41
N ARG A 66 3.29 15.16 -1.40
CA ARG A 66 1.84 15.31 -1.29
C ARG A 66 1.22 14.18 -0.47
N ASP A 67 1.84 13.01 -0.53
CA ASP A 67 1.44 11.78 0.17
C ASP A 67 -0.07 11.48 0.06
N PRO A 68 -0.64 11.38 -1.17
CA PRO A 68 -2.07 11.14 -1.34
C PRO A 68 -2.46 9.74 -0.87
N ARG A 69 -3.74 9.58 -0.50
CA ARG A 69 -4.29 8.32 0.00
C ARG A 69 -5.33 7.74 -0.95
N PHE A 70 -5.41 6.41 -0.95
CA PHE A 70 -6.20 5.65 -1.90
C PHE A 70 -6.79 4.33 -1.25
N VAL A 71 -7.93 3.79 -1.66
CA VAL A 71 -8.89 2.88 -1.00
C VAL A 71 -9.61 2.18 -2.13
N HIS A 72 -9.21 0.97 -2.44
CA HIS A 72 -9.88 0.25 -3.50
C HIS A 72 -11.30 -0.12 -3.11
N THR A 73 -12.29 0.22 -3.95
CA THR A 73 -13.70 -0.14 -3.73
C THR A 73 -13.91 -1.62 -3.51
N ALA A 74 -13.09 -2.46 -4.13
CA ALA A 74 -13.19 -3.89 -3.88
C ALA A 74 -12.83 -4.26 -2.42
N PHE A 75 -12.00 -3.52 -1.70
CA PHE A 75 -11.66 -3.85 -0.31
C PHE A 75 -12.70 -3.39 0.73
N PHE A 76 -13.84 -2.88 0.31
CA PHE A 76 -14.92 -2.55 1.24
C PHE A 76 -15.45 -3.81 1.91
N THR A 77 -15.49 -3.77 3.24
CA THR A 77 -16.06 -4.80 4.10
C THR A 77 -16.98 -4.16 5.14
N GLU A 78 -17.79 -4.96 5.81
CA GLU A 78 -18.64 -4.49 6.93
C GLU A 78 -17.84 -3.83 8.06
N LYS A 79 -16.55 -4.18 8.20
CA LYS A 79 -15.68 -3.64 9.25
C LYS A 79 -14.97 -2.37 8.86
N GLY A 80 -14.93 -2.05 7.57
CA GLY A 80 -14.05 -1.04 7.05
C GLY A 80 -13.43 -1.38 5.71
N TYR A 81 -12.51 -0.52 5.33
CA TYR A 81 -11.64 -0.73 4.18
C TYR A 81 -10.25 -0.17 4.45
N PRO A 82 -9.21 -0.76 3.83
CA PRO A 82 -7.86 -0.28 3.92
C PRO A 82 -7.70 1.00 3.09
N VAL A 83 -7.10 2.01 3.71
CA VAL A 83 -6.58 3.20 3.06
C VAL A 83 -5.08 3.01 2.88
N LEU A 84 -4.70 2.97 1.62
CA LEU A 84 -3.40 2.72 1.04
C LEU A 84 -2.68 4.05 0.76
N THR A 85 -1.36 4.05 1.00
CA THR A 85 -0.47 5.10 0.46
C THR A 85 -0.42 5.01 -1.06
N TRP A 86 0.03 6.04 -1.77
CA TRP A 86 0.16 5.99 -3.23
C TRP A 86 1.03 4.84 -3.74
N ARG A 87 2.05 4.44 -2.98
CA ARG A 87 2.92 3.31 -3.32
C ARG A 87 2.18 1.99 -3.22
N VAL A 88 1.41 1.79 -2.14
CA VAL A 88 0.56 0.59 -2.00
C VAL A 88 -0.61 0.65 -2.98
N ALA A 89 -1.09 1.84 -3.32
CA ALA A 89 -2.18 2.08 -4.25
C ALA A 89 -1.80 1.92 -5.71
N LEU A 90 -0.51 1.88 -6.05
CA LEU A 90 -0.08 1.36 -7.35
C LEU A 90 -0.58 -0.06 -7.59
N SER A 91 -1.05 -0.69 -6.52
CA SER A 91 -1.96 -1.82 -6.57
C SER A 91 -3.42 -1.40 -6.81
N LEU A 92 -4.08 -0.54 -5.99
CA LEU A 92 -5.56 -0.46 -5.80
C LEU A 92 -6.04 0.95 -5.16
N LEU A 93 -7.27 1.55 -5.29
CA LEU A 93 -7.51 3.07 -5.30
C LEU A 93 -8.78 3.83 -4.66
N ALA A 94 -8.74 5.05 -3.96
CA ALA A 94 -9.74 5.74 -2.96
C ALA A 94 -10.49 7.04 -3.35
N THR A 95 -11.40 7.51 -2.45
CA THR A 95 -11.95 8.87 -2.24
C THR A 95 -11.17 9.83 -1.27
N PRO A 96 -11.50 11.15 -1.26
CA PRO A 96 -10.82 12.19 -0.46
C PRO A 96 -11.15 12.31 1.04
N GLU A 97 -12.38 12.06 1.47
CA GLU A 97 -12.77 12.16 2.89
C GLU A 97 -12.01 11.14 3.75
N GLU A 98 -11.77 9.97 3.15
CA GLU A 98 -11.00 8.85 3.69
C GLU A 98 -9.52 9.20 3.88
N GLU A 99 -8.99 10.13 3.09
CA GLU A 99 -7.59 10.55 3.20
C GLU A 99 -7.28 11.21 4.55
N ALA A 100 -8.18 12.07 5.03
CA ALA A 100 -7.97 12.83 6.27
C ALA A 100 -7.94 11.90 7.50
N GLN A 101 -8.91 10.98 7.58
CA GLN A 101 -8.99 10.02 8.68
C GLN A 101 -7.81 9.04 8.67
N ALA A 102 -7.42 8.54 7.49
CA ALA A 102 -6.27 7.64 7.37
C ALA A 102 -4.97 8.31 7.83
N LYS A 103 -4.74 9.57 7.44
CA LYS A 103 -3.54 10.31 7.85
C LYS A 103 -3.42 10.43 9.37
N GLN A 104 -4.54 10.63 10.07
CA GLN A 104 -4.56 10.70 11.52
C GLN A 104 -4.20 9.35 12.18
N SER A 105 -4.80 8.25 11.70
CA SER A 105 -4.50 6.91 12.21
C SER A 105 -3.07 6.47 11.89
N GLU A 106 -2.57 6.82 10.71
CA GLU A 106 -1.27 6.41 10.22
C GLU A 106 -0.10 7.01 11.00
N GLU A 107 -0.23 8.24 11.53
CA GLU A 107 0.81 8.84 12.36
C GLU A 107 1.12 7.97 13.58
N SER A 108 0.07 7.44 14.22
CA SER A 108 0.21 6.53 15.36
C SER A 108 0.83 5.18 14.98
N LEU A 109 0.46 4.63 13.81
CA LEU A 109 0.98 3.36 13.31
C LEU A 109 2.44 3.47 12.88
N ARG A 110 2.81 4.55 12.17
CA ARG A 110 4.19 4.81 11.70
C ARG A 110 5.16 5.01 12.86
N ALA A 111 4.71 5.59 13.97
CA ALA A 111 5.51 5.74 15.18
C ALA A 111 5.87 4.37 15.80
N LEU A 112 4.96 3.39 15.69
CA LEU A 112 5.14 2.02 16.20
C LEU A 112 5.84 1.09 15.21
N ALA A 113 5.93 1.48 13.93
CA ALA A 113 6.48 0.65 12.88
C ALA A 113 7.98 0.37 13.10
N LYS A 114 8.32 -0.91 13.17
CA LYS A 114 9.71 -1.41 13.16
C LYS A 114 10.27 -1.34 11.74
N ALA A 115 10.69 -0.15 11.34
CA ALA A 115 11.13 0.14 9.99
C ALA A 115 12.32 1.10 9.92
N TRP A 116 12.85 1.54 11.06
CA TRP A 116 13.89 2.56 11.11
C TRP A 116 15.24 1.94 11.47
N SER A 117 16.30 2.50 10.88
CA SER A 117 17.68 2.07 11.07
C SER A 117 18.58 3.25 11.43
N CYS A 118 19.53 3.01 12.32
CA CYS A 118 20.61 3.94 12.62
C CYS A 118 21.65 3.94 11.48
N ASN A 119 22.13 5.11 11.06
CA ASN A 119 23.18 5.21 10.03
C ASN A 119 24.61 5.11 10.60
N HIS A 120 24.74 4.99 11.92
CA HIS A 120 26.01 4.97 12.65
C HIS A 120 26.36 3.58 13.23
N CYS A 121 25.46 2.60 13.06
CA CYS A 121 25.59 1.24 13.57
C CYS A 121 25.32 0.22 12.46
N HIS A 122 25.91 -0.97 12.58
CA HIS A 122 25.59 -2.10 11.71
C HIS A 122 24.37 -2.89 12.20
N ASP A 123 24.07 -2.82 13.49
CA ASP A 123 23.08 -3.64 14.21
C ASP A 123 21.60 -3.39 13.82
N PHE A 124 21.31 -2.52 12.86
CA PHE A 124 19.94 -2.17 12.45
C PHE A 124 19.71 -2.26 10.94
N LEU A 125 20.69 -2.77 10.18
CA LEU A 125 20.61 -2.77 8.71
C LEU A 125 19.72 -3.92 8.20
N GLU A 126 19.65 -5.02 8.94
CA GLU A 126 18.80 -6.15 8.59
C GLU A 126 17.34 -5.91 8.95
N ALA A 127 16.44 -6.52 8.16
CA ALA A 127 15.00 -6.30 8.33
C ALA A 127 14.48 -6.77 9.70
N SER A 128 15.06 -7.84 10.23
CA SER A 128 14.75 -8.38 11.56
C SER A 128 15.23 -7.50 12.71
N GLU A 129 16.14 -6.57 12.43
CA GLU A 129 16.77 -5.70 13.43
C GLU A 129 16.28 -4.25 13.33
N ALA A 130 15.48 -3.92 12.31
CA ALA A 130 14.86 -2.61 12.21
C ALA A 130 13.97 -2.35 13.43
N GLU A 131 13.98 -1.11 13.91
CA GLU A 131 13.28 -0.74 15.13
C GLU A 131 12.32 0.45 14.91
N SER A 132 11.54 0.77 15.95
CA SER A 132 10.67 1.94 15.94
C SER A 132 11.46 3.25 15.85
N GLN A 133 10.84 4.31 15.33
CA GLN A 133 11.50 5.62 15.24
C GLN A 133 11.92 6.14 16.61
N THR A 134 11.06 6.00 17.62
CA THR A 134 11.32 6.41 19.00
C THR A 134 12.55 5.71 19.56
N PHE A 135 12.66 4.39 19.37
CA PHE A 135 13.82 3.61 19.79
C PHE A 135 15.11 4.11 19.11
N ILE A 136 15.09 4.30 17.79
CA ILE A 136 16.27 4.76 17.05
C ILE A 136 16.70 6.17 17.48
N LEU A 137 15.76 7.07 17.75
CA LEU A 137 16.07 8.41 18.25
C LEU A 137 16.71 8.38 19.64
N GLU A 138 16.24 7.50 20.53
CA GLU A 138 16.83 7.29 21.85
C GLU A 138 18.23 6.62 21.76
N HIS A 139 18.38 5.64 20.87
CA HIS A 139 19.65 5.02 20.56
C HIS A 139 20.69 6.05 20.08
N LEU A 140 20.32 6.94 19.16
CA LEU A 140 21.20 8.01 18.67
C LEU A 140 21.63 8.97 19.77
N ARG A 141 20.72 9.30 20.69
CA ARG A 141 21.03 10.16 21.83
C ARG A 141 21.99 9.49 22.81
N SER A 142 21.70 8.24 23.19
CA SER A 142 22.41 7.53 24.25
C SER A 142 23.76 6.95 23.80
N ARG A 143 23.84 6.41 22.58
CA ARG A 143 25.04 5.72 22.07
C ARG A 143 25.95 6.64 21.26
N HIS A 144 25.38 7.62 20.55
CA HIS A 144 26.13 8.50 19.66
C HIS A 144 26.18 9.96 20.14
N GLY A 145 25.46 10.32 21.21
CA GLY A 145 25.44 11.69 21.74
C GLY A 145 24.76 12.71 20.81
N ILE A 146 23.93 12.26 19.87
CA ILE A 146 23.29 13.14 18.89
C ILE A 146 21.96 13.65 19.45
N ALA A 147 21.95 14.90 19.91
CA ALA A 147 20.76 15.51 20.54
C ALA A 147 19.62 15.80 19.53
N ALA A 148 19.95 16.17 18.30
CA ALA A 148 19.00 16.50 17.23
C ALA A 148 19.30 15.70 15.94
N PRO A 149 18.95 14.40 15.89
CA PRO A 149 19.22 13.56 14.73
C PRO A 149 18.47 14.03 13.47
N LYS A 150 19.11 13.92 12.31
CA LYS A 150 18.52 14.26 11.01
C LYS A 150 18.25 13.00 10.18
N ILE A 151 17.06 12.92 9.58
CA ILE A 151 16.70 11.85 8.63
C ILE A 151 17.69 11.86 7.44
N LEU A 152 18.01 10.68 6.92
CA LEU A 152 19.02 10.38 5.89
C LEU A 152 20.48 10.57 6.32
N ARG A 153 20.76 11.40 7.34
CA ARG A 153 22.12 11.59 7.85
C ARG A 153 22.43 10.66 9.02
N ASP A 154 21.57 10.69 10.03
CA ASP A 154 21.79 10.00 11.30
C ASP A 154 20.95 8.72 11.42
N TYR A 155 19.80 8.71 10.75
CA TYR A 155 18.90 7.56 10.67
C TYR A 155 18.09 7.61 9.39
N PHE A 156 17.58 6.46 8.96
CA PHE A 156 16.82 6.34 7.72
C PHE A 156 15.75 5.25 7.84
N LEU A 157 14.78 5.29 6.93
CA LEU A 157 13.79 4.22 6.80
C LEU A 157 14.45 3.04 6.09
N ASN A 158 14.46 1.87 6.71
CA ASN A 158 14.94 0.64 6.10
C ASN A 158 13.98 0.22 4.99
N GLU A 159 14.43 0.32 3.74
CA GLU A 159 13.62 -0.04 2.57
C GLU A 159 13.12 -1.49 2.60
N ARG A 160 13.83 -2.41 3.27
CA ARG A 160 13.40 -3.81 3.44
C ARG A 160 12.16 -3.91 4.33
N CYS A 161 11.97 -2.96 5.24
CA CYS A 161 10.84 -2.86 6.16
C CYS A 161 9.83 -1.79 5.77
N ARG A 162 9.91 -1.19 4.58
CA ARG A 162 8.94 -0.18 4.13
C ARG A 162 7.49 -0.67 4.22
N HIS A 163 7.27 -1.96 4.00
CA HIS A 163 5.95 -2.58 4.09
C HIS A 163 5.34 -2.54 5.51
N THR A 164 6.15 -2.50 6.58
CA THR A 164 5.65 -2.34 7.96
C THR A 164 5.37 -0.87 8.29
N TYR A 165 6.05 0.06 7.62
CA TYR A 165 5.82 1.50 7.74
C TYR A 165 4.58 1.96 6.96
N GLU A 166 4.35 1.37 5.78
CA GLU A 166 3.25 1.71 4.88
C GLU A 166 2.04 0.78 5.06
N VAL A 167 1.85 0.22 6.26
CA VAL A 167 0.69 -0.62 6.57
C VAL A 167 -0.59 0.20 6.37
N PRO A 168 -1.55 -0.30 5.58
CA PRO A 168 -2.82 0.39 5.38
C PRO A 168 -3.52 0.70 6.70
N SER A 169 -4.06 1.91 6.82
CA SER A 169 -4.96 2.24 7.92
C SER A 169 -6.35 1.70 7.58
N GLU A 170 -7.02 1.06 8.53
CA GLU A 170 -8.41 0.65 8.35
C GLU A 170 -9.35 1.79 8.76
N ILE A 171 -10.19 2.25 7.84
CA ILE A 171 -11.31 3.13 8.18
C ILE A 171 -12.51 2.27 8.49
N ALA A 172 -13.03 2.40 9.72
CA ALA A 172 -14.29 1.77 10.10
C ALA A 172 -15.46 2.40 9.33
N ILE A 173 -16.32 1.57 8.75
CA ILE A 173 -17.59 2.05 8.20
C ILE A 173 -18.50 2.40 9.38
N PRO A 174 -19.09 3.61 9.45
CA PRO A 174 -20.04 3.94 10.50
C PRO A 174 -21.21 2.93 10.51
N ASP A 175 -21.64 2.49 11.69
CA ASP A 175 -22.67 1.44 11.86
C ASP A 175 -23.93 1.64 11.00
N ARG A 176 -24.32 2.91 10.76
CA ARG A 176 -25.48 3.27 9.94
C ARG A 176 -25.39 2.81 8.47
N ASN A 177 -24.18 2.53 7.97
CA ASN A 177 -23.95 2.10 6.59
C ASN A 177 -23.74 0.58 6.47
N MET A 178 -23.73 -0.18 7.57
CA MET A 178 -23.62 -1.65 7.52
C MET A 178 -24.78 -2.28 6.73
N GLU A 179 -25.94 -1.63 6.74
CA GLU A 179 -27.11 -2.05 5.97
C GLU A 179 -26.90 -2.07 4.45
N LEU A 180 -25.90 -1.36 3.93
CA LEU A 180 -25.59 -1.38 2.51
C LEU A 180 -24.84 -2.66 2.12
N PHE A 181 -24.10 -3.27 3.05
CA PHE A 181 -23.23 -4.42 2.79
C PHE A 181 -23.94 -5.76 3.03
N LYS A 182 -25.06 -5.98 2.34
CA LYS A 182 -25.87 -7.21 2.52
C LYS A 182 -25.46 -8.37 1.61
N CYS A 183 -24.68 -8.13 0.55
CA CYS A 183 -24.37 -9.17 -0.44
C CYS A 183 -23.09 -9.96 -0.07
N LYS A 184 -23.15 -11.30 -0.15
CA LYS A 184 -22.00 -12.20 0.03
C LYS A 184 -21.80 -13.05 -1.22
N CYS A 185 -20.63 -12.96 -1.86
CA CYS A 185 -20.24 -13.85 -2.96
C CYS A 185 -20.12 -15.30 -2.46
N THR A 186 -20.76 -16.25 -3.14
CA THR A 186 -20.71 -17.68 -2.78
C THR A 186 -19.53 -18.42 -3.41
N ARG A 187 -18.87 -17.81 -4.41
CA ARG A 187 -17.77 -18.41 -5.19
C ARG A 187 -16.37 -18.06 -4.68
N CYS A 188 -16.24 -17.06 -3.82
CA CYS A 188 -14.96 -16.70 -3.23
C CYS A 188 -14.74 -17.47 -1.91
N HIS A 189 -13.93 -18.53 -1.97
CA HIS A 189 -13.70 -19.45 -0.84
C HIS A 189 -12.44 -19.14 -0.01
N GLN A 190 -11.68 -18.10 -0.34
CA GLN A 190 -10.54 -17.74 0.51
C GLN A 190 -11.03 -17.24 1.87
N ALA A 191 -10.41 -17.70 2.97
CA ALA A 191 -10.81 -17.35 4.35
C ALA A 191 -10.89 -15.84 4.61
N VAL A 192 -10.06 -15.05 3.91
CA VAL A 192 -10.09 -13.58 3.96
C VAL A 192 -11.36 -13.00 3.31
N VAL A 193 -11.97 -13.72 2.37
CA VAL A 193 -13.15 -13.32 1.60
C VAL A 193 -14.46 -13.78 2.23
N GLU A 194 -14.47 -14.75 3.15
CA GLU A 194 -15.71 -15.22 3.80
C GLU A 194 -16.41 -14.11 4.63
N LYS A 195 -15.62 -13.18 5.16
CA LYS A 195 -16.08 -11.99 5.88
C LYS A 195 -16.38 -10.81 4.97
N ARG A 196 -16.02 -10.91 3.68
CA ARG A 196 -16.27 -9.83 2.74
C ARG A 196 -17.77 -9.76 2.46
N ARG A 197 -18.27 -8.54 2.55
CA ARG A 197 -19.65 -8.17 2.25
C ARG A 197 -19.59 -7.05 1.24
N PHE A 198 -20.52 -7.06 0.30
CA PHE A 198 -20.59 -6.12 -0.80
C PHE A 198 -21.90 -5.36 -0.74
N THR A 199 -21.88 -4.14 -1.26
CA THR A 199 -23.10 -3.47 -1.70
C THR A 199 -23.69 -4.18 -2.91
N ALA A 200 -24.93 -3.86 -3.26
CA ALA A 200 -25.57 -4.38 -4.48
C ALA A 200 -24.77 -3.99 -5.74
N GLU A 201 -24.20 -2.79 -5.78
CA GLU A 201 -23.32 -2.34 -6.87
C GLU A 201 -21.95 -3.03 -6.80
N GLY A 202 -21.37 -3.13 -5.61
CA GLY A 202 -20.05 -3.73 -5.41
C GLY A 202 -19.99 -5.21 -5.78
N ILE A 203 -21.09 -5.97 -5.62
CA ILE A 203 -21.13 -7.36 -6.06
C ILE A 203 -21.19 -7.48 -7.59
N GLN A 204 -21.80 -6.51 -8.28
CA GLN A 204 -21.81 -6.44 -9.75
C GLN A 204 -20.39 -6.17 -10.27
N GLU A 205 -19.73 -5.14 -9.73
CA GLU A 205 -18.36 -4.80 -10.10
C GLU A 205 -17.38 -5.96 -9.84
N HIS A 206 -17.53 -6.64 -8.70
CA HIS A 206 -16.73 -7.80 -8.36
C HIS A 206 -16.87 -8.91 -9.41
N PHE A 207 -18.08 -9.18 -9.89
CA PHE A 207 -18.34 -10.23 -10.86
C PHE A 207 -17.89 -9.87 -12.27
N ALA A 208 -18.10 -8.61 -12.68
CA ALA A 208 -17.55 -8.09 -13.92
C ALA A 208 -16.01 -8.20 -13.93
N TRP A 209 -15.35 -7.91 -12.81
CA TRP A 209 -13.90 -7.92 -12.73
C TRP A 209 -13.30 -9.34 -12.59
N VAL A 210 -13.84 -10.17 -11.70
CA VAL A 210 -13.27 -11.50 -11.40
C VAL A 210 -13.75 -12.57 -12.38
N TYR A 211 -15.02 -12.53 -12.73
CA TYR A 211 -15.69 -13.60 -13.49
C TYR A 211 -16.09 -13.17 -14.90
N ASN A 212 -15.91 -11.90 -15.26
CA ASN A 212 -16.27 -11.32 -16.56
C ASN A 212 -17.72 -11.66 -16.99
N ARG A 213 -18.66 -11.56 -16.04
CA ARG A 213 -20.10 -11.77 -16.25
C ARG A 213 -20.91 -11.15 -15.12
N ASP A 214 -22.22 -11.09 -15.29
CA ASP A 214 -23.13 -10.64 -14.23
C ASP A 214 -23.40 -11.74 -13.18
N PRO A 215 -23.57 -11.38 -11.89
CA PRO A 215 -23.91 -12.31 -10.82
C PRO A 215 -25.42 -12.66 -10.79
N VAL A 216 -25.73 -13.90 -10.46
CA VAL A 216 -27.11 -14.39 -10.24
C VAL A 216 -27.41 -14.57 -8.74
N LEU A 217 -28.47 -13.92 -8.24
CA LEU A 217 -28.90 -14.03 -6.85
C LEU A 217 -29.28 -15.47 -6.48
N GLY A 218 -28.82 -15.95 -5.33
CA GLY A 218 -29.05 -17.31 -4.83
C GLY A 218 -28.10 -18.36 -5.40
N VAL A 219 -27.39 -18.06 -6.50
CA VAL A 219 -26.38 -18.93 -7.10
C VAL A 219 -24.99 -18.40 -6.84
N ASP A 220 -24.74 -17.16 -7.26
CA ASP A 220 -23.43 -16.51 -7.28
C ASP A 220 -23.18 -15.63 -6.04
N PHE A 221 -24.26 -15.13 -5.45
CA PHE A 221 -24.22 -14.40 -4.20
C PHE A 221 -25.53 -14.57 -3.42
N VAL A 222 -25.48 -14.31 -2.12
CA VAL A 222 -26.65 -14.31 -1.23
C VAL A 222 -26.76 -12.96 -0.52
N VAL A 223 -27.98 -12.59 -0.13
CA VAL A 223 -28.26 -11.38 0.65
C VAL A 223 -28.51 -11.81 2.11
N SER A 224 -27.70 -11.30 3.05
CA SER A 224 -27.83 -11.65 4.46
C SER A 224 -29.14 -11.12 5.03
N ARG A 225 -29.92 -12.00 5.69
CA ARG A 225 -31.24 -11.66 6.27
C ARG A 225 -31.17 -10.91 7.61
N THR A 226 -29.97 -10.58 8.08
CA THR A 226 -29.72 -10.14 9.46
C THR A 226 -30.38 -8.80 9.85
N ALA A 227 -31.04 -8.09 8.94
CA ALA A 227 -31.66 -6.79 9.19
C ALA A 227 -33.17 -6.82 9.50
N MET A 228 -33.81 -7.99 9.63
CA MET A 228 -35.28 -8.08 9.83
C MET A 228 -35.74 -8.47 11.24
N LEU A 229 -34.87 -8.48 12.25
CA LEU A 229 -35.23 -8.90 13.63
C LEU A 229 -34.86 -7.86 14.72
N MET A 230 -34.74 -6.59 14.35
CA MET A 230 -34.57 -5.47 15.31
C MET A 230 -35.73 -4.46 15.22
N GLU A 231 -36.96 -4.96 15.05
CA GLU A 231 -38.21 -4.22 15.29
C GLU A 231 -38.96 -4.81 16.49
#